data_AF-A0A959I9T3-F1
#
_entry.id   AF-A0A959I9T3-F1
#
_cell.length_a   1.000
_cell.length_b   1.000
_cell.length_c   1.000
_cell.angle_alpha   90.00
_cell.angle_beta   90.00
_cell.angle_gamma   90.00
#
_symmetry.space_group_name_H-M   'P 1'
#
loop_
_entity.id
_entity.type
_entity.pdbx_description
1 polymer ?
#
loop_
_entity_poly.entity_id
_entity_poly.type
_entity_poly.pdbx_seq_one_letter_code
_entity_poly.pdbx_strand_id
1 'polypeptide(L)'
;FSGKIRMELPQLSPEENAKYGGKFNDWHEACGCELGAVFVFVALAGFAIYAGFFAEAVHWPLIRKGLIILFSAAAIGKVIGIVAAKVLLRRTVGRLAARLARP
;
A
#
# COMPACT_ATOMS: atom_id res chain seq x y z
N PHE A 1 5.66 0.63 -18.78
CA PHE A 1 6.30 -0.68 -19.02
C PHE A 1 5.84 -1.66 -17.94
N SER A 2 4.69 -2.33 -18.12
CA SER A 2 4.31 -3.49 -17.29
C SER A 2 4.90 -4.74 -17.91
N GLY A 3 6.14 -5.06 -17.55
CA GLY A 3 6.70 -6.39 -17.81
C GLY A 3 6.24 -7.33 -16.71
N LYS A 4 5.35 -8.28 -17.01
CA LYS A 4 4.98 -9.33 -16.06
C LYS A 4 6.21 -10.19 -15.78
N ILE A 5 6.59 -10.31 -14.52
CA ILE A 5 7.66 -11.20 -14.07
C ILE A 5 7.15 -12.63 -14.23
N ARG A 6 7.79 -13.43 -15.10
CA ARG A 6 7.60 -14.88 -15.15
C ARG A 6 8.61 -15.53 -14.22
N MET A 7 8.14 -16.26 -13.22
CA MET A 7 9.01 -17.11 -12.41
C MET A 7 9.14 -18.48 -13.07
N GLU A 8 10.35 -18.83 -13.44
CA GLU A 8 10.71 -20.19 -13.85
C GLU A 8 11.77 -20.70 -12.88
N LEU A 9 11.32 -21.12 -11.71
CA LEU A 9 12.17 -21.76 -10.73
C LEU A 9 12.12 -23.28 -10.96
N PRO A 10 13.25 -23.93 -11.30
CA PRO A 10 13.28 -25.36 -11.68
C PRO A 10 12.94 -26.30 -10.51
N GLN A 11 12.95 -25.79 -9.29
CA GLN A 11 12.67 -26.52 -8.05
C GLN A 11 11.19 -26.47 -7.64
N LEU A 12 10.36 -25.69 -8.35
CA LEU A 12 8.94 -25.51 -8.03
C LEU A 12 8.07 -26.13 -9.13
N SER A 13 6.93 -26.66 -8.73
CA SER A 13 5.93 -27.15 -9.69
C SER A 13 5.39 -26.01 -10.57
N PRO A 14 4.88 -26.30 -11.79
CA PRO A 14 4.30 -25.29 -12.67
C PRO A 14 3.17 -24.48 -12.00
N GLU A 15 2.34 -25.16 -11.19
CA GLU A 15 1.27 -24.51 -10.43
C GLU A 15 1.79 -23.54 -9.36
N GLU A 16 2.87 -23.91 -8.65
CA GLU A 16 3.50 -23.03 -7.66
C GLU A 16 4.17 -21.83 -8.32
N ASN A 17 4.87 -22.03 -9.43
CA ASN A 17 5.48 -20.95 -10.21
C ASN A 17 4.42 -19.94 -10.68
N ALA A 18 3.25 -20.41 -11.15
CA ALA A 18 2.14 -19.54 -11.51
C ALA A 18 1.58 -18.78 -10.30
N LYS A 19 1.39 -19.46 -9.16
CA LYS A 19 0.86 -18.86 -7.93
C LYS A 19 1.78 -17.80 -7.34
N TYR A 20 3.08 -18.06 -7.25
CA TYR A 20 4.05 -17.09 -6.73
C TYR A 20 4.36 -15.98 -7.73
N GLY A 21 4.39 -16.27 -9.03
CA GLY A 21 4.53 -15.27 -10.09
C GLY A 21 3.38 -14.27 -10.09
N GLY A 22 2.13 -14.73 -9.89
CA GLY A 22 0.97 -13.86 -9.70
C GLY A 22 1.16 -12.91 -8.52
N LYS A 23 1.44 -13.45 -7.32
CA LYS A 23 1.64 -12.63 -6.11
C LYS A 23 2.79 -11.63 -6.23
N PHE A 24 3.87 -11.99 -6.93
CA PHE A 24 4.98 -11.09 -7.16
C PHE A 24 4.60 -9.93 -8.06
N ASN A 25 3.86 -10.19 -9.14
CA ASN A 25 3.36 -9.14 -10.00
C ASN A 25 2.40 -8.23 -9.25
N ASP A 26 1.50 -8.79 -8.43
CA ASP A 26 0.57 -8.00 -7.61
C ASP A 26 1.31 -7.05 -6.65
N TRP A 27 2.36 -7.53 -5.97
CA TRP A 27 3.15 -6.69 -5.07
C TRP A 27 4.10 -5.74 -5.79
N HIS A 28 4.57 -6.10 -6.98
CA HIS A 28 5.41 -5.25 -7.81
C HIS A 28 4.60 -4.09 -8.40
N GLU A 29 3.36 -4.33 -8.79
CA GLU A 29 2.44 -3.32 -9.33
C GLU A 29 1.67 -2.55 -8.23
N ALA A 30 1.79 -2.94 -6.96
CA ALA A 30 1.13 -2.26 -5.85
C ALA A 30 1.57 -0.78 -5.71
N CYS A 31 0.66 0.14 -6.06
CA CYS A 31 0.88 1.59 -6.01
C CYS A 31 0.66 2.23 -4.63
N GLY A 32 0.18 1.46 -3.64
CA GLY A 32 -0.22 1.96 -2.31
C GLY A 32 -1.54 2.75 -2.31
N CYS A 33 -2.29 2.73 -3.41
CA CYS A 33 -3.46 3.58 -3.62
C CYS A 33 -4.65 3.20 -2.71
N GLU A 34 -4.89 1.91 -2.46
CA GLU A 34 -5.95 1.45 -1.53
C GLU A 34 -5.72 1.95 -0.11
N LEU A 35 -4.50 1.78 0.41
CA LEU A 35 -4.13 2.29 1.74
C LEU A 35 -4.20 3.82 1.79
N GLY A 36 -3.77 4.51 0.73
CA GLY A 36 -3.94 5.95 0.58
C GLY A 36 -5.40 6.39 0.72
N ALA A 37 -6.32 5.71 0.04
CA ALA A 37 -7.76 6.01 0.09
C ALA A 37 -8.34 5.83 1.50
N VAL A 38 -7.95 4.76 2.21
CA VAL A 38 -8.38 4.51 3.60
C VAL A 38 -7.89 5.64 4.52
N PHE A 39 -6.63 6.03 4.43
CA PHE A 39 -6.07 7.12 5.25
C PHE A 39 -6.77 8.47 4.98
N VAL A 40 -7.07 8.77 3.72
CA VAL A 40 -7.83 9.96 3.34
C VAL A 40 -9.23 9.91 3.93
N PHE A 41 -9.91 8.76 3.87
CA PHE A 41 -11.26 8.61 4.42
C PHE A 41 -11.28 8.82 5.93
N VAL A 42 -10.32 8.24 6.66
CA VAL A 42 -10.17 8.43 8.11
C VAL A 42 -9.86 9.90 8.44
N ALA A 43 -8.95 10.53 7.70
CA ALA A 43 -8.62 11.94 7.89
C ALA A 43 -9.81 12.86 7.61
N LEU A 44 -10.60 12.55 6.57
CA LEU A 44 -11.81 13.30 6.22
C LEU A 44 -12.88 13.16 7.31
N ALA A 45 -13.12 11.95 7.80
CA ALA A 45 -14.06 11.71 8.89
C ALA A 45 -13.63 12.45 10.17
N GLY A 46 -12.36 12.34 10.56
CA GLY A 46 -11.83 13.06 11.71
C GLY A 46 -11.91 14.58 11.57
N PHE A 47 -11.62 15.10 10.37
CA PHE A 47 -11.74 16.53 10.10
C PHE A 47 -13.20 17.01 10.12
N ALA A 48 -14.14 16.23 9.60
CA ALA A 48 -15.57 16.53 9.64
C ALA A 48 -16.10 16.57 11.08
N ILE A 49 -15.69 15.60 11.93
CA ILE A 49 -16.02 15.61 13.36
C ILE A 49 -15.42 16.84 14.03
N TYR A 50 -14.15 17.14 13.80
CA TYR A 50 -13.51 18.33 14.37
C TYR A 50 -14.25 19.62 13.97
N ALA A 51 -14.56 19.79 12.69
CA ALA A 51 -15.27 20.97 12.19
C ALA A 51 -16.71 21.07 12.75
N GLY A 52 -17.42 19.95 12.91
CA GLY A 52 -18.79 19.94 13.40
C GLY A 52 -18.95 20.24 14.89
N PHE A 53 -17.95 19.87 15.71
CA PHE A 53 -18.04 20.01 17.18
C PHE A 53 -17.19 21.15 17.75
N PHE A 54 -16.11 21.55 17.08
CA PHE A 54 -15.11 22.47 17.64
C PHE A 54 -14.87 23.72 16.80
N ALA A 55 -15.34 23.79 15.56
CA ALA A 55 -15.22 25.01 14.76
C ALA A 55 -16.48 25.86 14.91
N GLU A 56 -16.31 27.09 15.39
CA GLU A 56 -17.42 28.06 15.51
C GLU A 56 -17.97 28.47 14.14
N ALA A 57 -17.12 28.49 13.10
CA ALA A 57 -17.52 28.79 11.73
C ALA A 57 -16.58 28.15 10.69
N VAL A 58 -17.13 27.83 9.52
CA VAL A 58 -16.35 27.40 8.36
C VAL A 58 -15.75 28.63 7.69
N HIS A 59 -14.43 28.80 7.83
CA HIS A 59 -13.68 29.89 7.22
C HIS A 59 -12.49 29.38 6.40
N TRP A 60 -11.96 30.24 5.52
CA TRP A 60 -10.90 29.87 4.59
C TRP A 60 -9.65 29.25 5.24
N PRO A 61 -9.12 29.78 6.38
CA PRO A 61 -8.02 29.12 7.08
C PRO A 61 -8.30 27.68 7.54
N LEU A 62 -9.54 27.36 7.94
CA LEU A 62 -9.92 26.01 8.37
C LEU A 62 -9.93 25.05 7.18
N ILE A 63 -10.49 25.48 6.04
CA ILE A 63 -10.49 24.71 4.79
C ILE A 63 -9.06 24.42 4.33
N ARG A 64 -8.19 25.44 4.36
CA ARG A 64 -6.76 25.26 4.00
C ARG A 64 -6.07 24.23 4.88
N LYS A 65 -6.31 24.25 6.21
CA LYS A 65 -5.77 23.23 7.13
C LYS A 65 -6.29 21.83 6.79
N GLY A 66 -7.59 21.69 6.55
CA GLY A 66 -8.22 20.43 6.16
C GLY A 66 -7.61 19.84 4.90
N LEU A 67 -7.42 20.66 3.85
CA LEU A 67 -6.77 20.23 2.61
C LEU A 67 -5.35 19.74 2.86
N ILE A 68 -4.53 20.49 3.60
CA ILE A 68 -3.15 20.08 3.93
C ILE A 68 -3.15 18.73 4.66
N ILE A 69 -4.05 18.54 5.63
CA ILE A 69 -4.18 17.29 6.38
C ILE A 69 -4.55 16.13 5.45
N LEU A 70 -5.54 16.32 4.57
CA LEU A 70 -5.98 15.29 3.62
C LEU A 70 -4.87 14.88 2.65
N PHE A 71 -4.17 15.85 2.06
CA PHE A 71 -3.04 15.56 1.16
C PHE A 71 -1.88 14.88 1.89
N SER A 72 -1.59 15.31 3.11
CA SER A 72 -0.55 14.68 3.95
C SER A 72 -0.94 13.24 4.30
N ALA A 73 -2.19 13.00 4.68
CA ALA A 73 -2.71 11.67 4.98
C ALA A 73 -2.65 10.75 3.75
N ALA A 74 -3.03 11.25 2.56
CA ALA A 74 -2.92 10.52 1.30
C ALA A 74 -1.47 10.12 1.00
N ALA A 75 -0.54 11.07 1.13
CA ALA A 75 0.88 10.83 0.91
C ALA A 75 1.44 9.79 1.90
N ILE A 76 1.10 9.92 3.18
CA ILE A 76 1.51 8.97 4.22
C ILE A 76 0.94 7.57 3.93
N GLY A 77 -0.36 7.45 3.64
CA GLY A 77 -0.99 6.17 3.32
C GLY A 77 -0.36 5.50 2.11
N LYS A 78 -0.01 6.27 1.08
CA LYS A 78 0.71 5.78 -0.09
C LYS A 78 2.11 5.27 0.26
N VAL A 79 2.89 6.03 1.02
CA VAL A 79 4.23 5.63 1.46
C VAL A 79 4.17 4.35 2.30
N ILE A 80 3.24 4.27 3.26
CA ILE A 80 3.04 3.08 4.10
C ILE A 80 2.65 1.89 3.23
N GLY A 81 1.71 2.05 2.29
CA GLY A 81 1.29 0.98 1.38
C GLY A 81 2.44 0.44 0.52
N ILE A 82 3.25 1.32 -0.05
CA ILE A 82 4.43 0.94 -0.86
C ILE A 82 5.47 0.22 0.01
N VAL A 83 5.78 0.75 1.20
CA VAL A 83 6.76 0.14 2.10
C VAL A 83 6.27 -1.23 2.58
N ALA A 84 5.00 -1.35 2.96
CA ALA A 84 4.39 -2.61 3.38
C ALA A 84 4.46 -3.66 2.26
N ALA A 85 4.09 -3.30 1.02
CA ALA A 85 4.19 -4.19 -0.13
C ALA A 85 5.64 -4.66 -0.37
N LYS A 86 6.62 -3.74 -0.30
CA LYS A 86 8.04 -4.07 -0.43
C LYS A 86 8.56 -4.98 0.69
N VAL A 87 8.12 -4.76 1.94
CA VAL A 87 8.49 -5.62 3.08
C VAL A 87 7.88 -7.01 2.92
N LEU A 88 6.62 -7.10 2.49
CA LEU A 88 5.92 -8.37 2.27
C LEU A 88 6.57 -9.18 1.14
N LEU A 89 6.95 -8.49 0.06
CA LEU A 89 7.71 -9.05 -1.05
C LEU A 89 9.04 -9.62 -0.54
N ARG A 90 9.86 -8.82 0.15
CA ARG A 90 11.15 -9.26 0.70
C ARG A 90 11.02 -10.46 1.65
N ARG A 91 10.02 -10.46 2.52
CA ARG A 91 9.74 -11.58 3.43
C ARG A 91 9.32 -12.85 2.69
N THR A 92 8.58 -12.71 1.59
CA THR A 92 8.16 -13.85 0.77
C THR A 92 9.34 -14.41 -0.01
N VAL A 93 10.15 -13.54 -0.64
CA VAL A 93 11.41 -13.92 -1.30
C VAL A 93 12.32 -14.68 -0.32
N GLY A 94 12.55 -14.12 0.87
CA GLY A 94 13.42 -14.74 1.88
C GLY A 94 12.90 -16.09 2.36
N ARG A 95 11.58 -16.25 2.53
CA ARG A 95 10.98 -17.56 2.88
C ARG A 95 11.12 -18.58 1.75
N LEU A 96 10.93 -18.17 0.50
CA LEU A 96 11.14 -19.04 -0.66
C LEU A 96 12.61 -19.46 -0.76
N ALA A 97 13.55 -18.50 -0.69
CA ALA A 97 14.98 -18.78 -0.72
C ALA A 97 15.41 -19.76 0.40
N ALA A 98 14.89 -19.58 1.63
CA ALA A 98 15.18 -20.49 2.74
C ALA A 98 14.59 -21.89 2.55
N ARG A 99 13.45 -22.05 1.85
CA ARG A 99 12.89 -23.37 1.52
C ARG A 99 13.69 -24.06 0.43
N LEU A 100 14.12 -23.31 -0.58
CA LEU A 100 14.89 -23.82 -1.73
C LEU A 100 16.35 -24.15 -1.36
N ALA A 101 16.87 -23.55 -0.29
CA ALA A 101 18.21 -23.84 0.25
C ALA A 101 18.27 -25.07 1.17
N ARG A 102 17.14 -25.68 1.51
CA ARG A 102 17.12 -26.96 2.23
C ARG A 102 17.12 -28.09 1.20
N PRO A 103 18.21 -28.87 1.08
CA PRO A 103 18.30 -30.00 0.16
C PRO A 103 17.30 -31.11 0.50
#